data_AF-A0A7V5CY49-F1
#
_entry.id   AF-A0A7V5CY49-F1
#
_cell.length_a   1.000
_cell.length_b   1.000
_cell.length_c   1.000
_cell.angle_alpha   90.00
_cell.angle_beta   90.00
_cell.angle_gamma   90.00
#
_symmetry.space_group_name_H-M   'P 1'
#
loop_
_entity.id
_entity.type
_entity.pdbx_description
1 polymer ?
#
loop_
_entity_poly.entity_id
_entity_poly.type
_entity_poly.pdbx_seq_one_letter_code
_entity_poly.pdbx_strand_id
1 'polypeptide(L)' 'LDLCYKEDSMAIVDMNVVMTGTGQFVEIQGTGEKAPFSRERLEEMLALAQEGILELIDYQKDVLGPLSWKVGRIP' A
#
# COMPACT_ATOMS: atom_id res chain seq x y z
N LEU A 1 6.07 -7.73 0.51
CA LEU A 1 4.88 -6.90 0.22
C LEU A 1 3.81 -7.88 -0.20
N ASP A 2 2.61 -7.79 0.36
CA ASP A 2 1.57 -8.84 0.30
C ASP A 2 1.98 -10.11 1.06
N LEU A 3 2.11 -9.96 2.38
CA LEU A 3 2.48 -11.06 3.26
C LEU A 3 1.34 -12.08 3.31
N CYS A 4 1.64 -13.33 2.99
CA CYS A 4 0.68 -14.41 3.21
C CYS A 4 0.42 -14.57 4.72
N TYR A 5 -0.70 -15.17 5.13
CA TYR A 5 -1.11 -15.31 6.54
C TYR A 5 0.01 -15.74 7.52
N LYS A 6 0.91 -16.64 7.10
CA LYS A 6 2.05 -17.03 7.93
C LYS A 6 3.07 -15.91 8.15
N GLU A 7 3.34 -15.14 7.10
CA GLU A 7 4.27 -14.02 7.12
C GLU A 7 3.67 -12.84 7.89
N ASP A 8 2.36 -12.61 7.75
CA ASP A 8 1.59 -11.64 8.53
C ASP A 8 1.58 -12.01 10.03
N SER A 9 1.28 -13.28 10.37
CA SER A 9 1.33 -13.75 11.77
C SER A 9 2.71 -13.64 12.43
N MET A 10 3.77 -13.55 11.62
CA MET A 10 5.15 -13.38 12.07
C MET A 10 5.65 -11.95 11.96
N ALA A 11 4.91 -11.04 11.32
CA ALA A 11 5.30 -9.65 11.16
C ALA A 11 5.51 -8.99 12.52
N ILE A 12 6.50 -8.10 12.57
CA ILE A 12 6.81 -7.29 13.76
C ILE A 12 5.96 -6.02 13.76
N VAL A 13 5.61 -5.56 12.56
CA VAL A 13 4.79 -4.39 12.26
C VAL A 13 3.87 -4.77 11.10
N ASP A 14 2.58 -4.55 11.27
CA ASP A 14 1.59 -4.64 10.20
C ASP A 14 1.25 -3.21 9.71
N MET A 15 1.06 -3.03 8.41
CA MET A 15 0.71 -1.73 7.83
C MET A 15 -0.20 -1.85 6.61
N ASN A 16 -1.35 -1.21 6.72
CA ASN A 16 -2.30 -1.00 5.63
C ASN A 16 -2.14 0.42 5.06
N VAL A 17 -2.02 0.52 3.74
CA VAL A 17 -1.82 1.80 3.03
C VAL A 17 -2.82 1.93 1.90
N VAL A 18 -3.50 3.08 1.85
CA VAL A 18 -4.42 3.45 0.76
C VAL A 18 -3.89 4.72 0.10
N MET A 19 -3.70 4.66 -1.22
CA MET A 19 -3.19 5.80 -2.01
C MET A 19 -4.06 6.06 -3.24
N THR A 20 -4.06 7.31 -3.69
CA THR A 20 -4.62 7.73 -4.98
C THR A 20 -3.66 7.37 -6.12
N GLY A 21 -4.16 7.38 -7.36
CA GLY A 21 -3.33 7.21 -8.56
C GLY A 21 -2.36 8.36 -8.83
N THR A 22 -2.50 9.47 -8.10
CA THR A 22 -1.56 10.60 -8.13
C THR A 22 -0.49 10.53 -7.03
N GLY A 23 -0.43 9.41 -6.30
CA GLY A 23 0.56 9.18 -5.25
C GLY A 23 0.26 9.90 -3.94
N GLN A 24 -0.96 10.38 -3.72
CA GLN A 24 -1.36 10.99 -2.45
C GLN A 24 -1.91 9.92 -1.50
N PHE A 25 -1.56 10.01 -0.21
CA PHE A 25 -2.08 9.10 0.80
C PHE A 25 -3.52 9.46 1.17
N VAL A 26 -4.39 8.45 1.16
CA VAL A 26 -5.75 8.52 1.68
C VAL A 26 -5.77 8.04 3.14
N GLU A 27 -5.09 6.93 3.41
CA GLU A 27 -4.98 6.35 4.74
C GLU A 27 -3.64 5.64 4.90
N ILE A 28 -3.04 5.78 6.08
CA ILE A 28 -1.90 5.00 6.54
C ILE A 28 -2.27 4.50 7.93
N GLN A 29 -2.37 3.19 8.10
CA GLN A 29 -2.57 2.56 9.39
C GLN A 29 -1.46 1.55 9.63
N GLY A 30 -0.53 1.88 10.53
CA GLY A 30 0.55 1.00 10.96
C GLY A 30 0.38 0.60 12.42
N THR A 31 0.46 -0.70 12.71
CA THR A 31 0.39 -1.26 14.05
C THR A 31 1.67 -2.04 14.35
N GLY A 32 2.40 -1.61 15.37
CA GLY A 32 3.53 -2.38 15.91
C GLY A 32 3.01 -3.53 16.78
N GLU A 33 2.62 -4.64 16.16
CA GLU A 33 1.98 -5.77 16.87
C GLU A 33 2.85 -6.39 17.96
N LYS A 34 4.17 -6.44 17.74
CA LYS A 34 5.13 -7.06 18.68
C LYS A 34 6.18 -6.10 19.20
N ALA A 35 6.46 -5.03 18.47
CA ALA A 35 7.42 -4.01 18.86
C ALA A 35 7.07 -2.66 18.22
N PRO A 36 7.43 -1.53 18.87
CA PRO A 36 7.43 -0.23 18.21
C PRO A 36 8.43 -0.22 17.05
N PHE A 37 8.20 0.66 16.08
CA PHE A 37 9.07 0.83 14.91
C PHE A 37 9.59 2.25 14.82
N SER A 38 10.75 2.41 14.18
CA SER A 38 11.38 3.70 13.98
C SER A 38 10.76 4.44 12.79
N ARG A 39 11.06 5.75 12.67
CA ARG A 39 10.65 6.56 11.52
C ARG A 39 11.24 6.02 10.22
N GLU A 40 12.51 5.64 10.24
CA GLU A 40 13.21 5.10 9.07
C GLU A 40 12.52 3.82 8.58
N ARG A 41 12.11 2.96 9.53
CA ARG A 41 11.35 1.76 9.19
C ARG A 41 9.98 2.06 8.60
N LEU A 42 9.28 3.07 9.11
CA LEU A 42 8.02 3.54 8.52
C LEU A 42 8.23 4.00 7.08
N GLU A 43 9.27 4.80 6.83
CA GLU A 43 9.59 5.31 5.48
C GLU A 43 9.93 4.18 4.50
N GLU A 44 10.70 3.17 4.92
CA GLU A 44 10.96 1.97 4.12
C GLU A 44 9.68 1.24 3.72
N MET A 45 8.76 1.02 4.68
CA MET A 45 7.51 0.33 4.40
C MET A 45 6.58 1.16 3.50
N LEU A 46 6.55 2.49 3.68
CA LEU A 46 5.76 3.38 2.82
C LEU A 46 6.29 3.41 1.39
N ALA A 47 7.61 3.39 1.20
CA ALA A 47 8.21 3.31 -0.14
C ALA A 47 7.82 2.01 -0.85
N LEU A 48 7.89 0.88 -0.14
CA LEU A 48 7.46 -0.41 -0.68
C LEU A 48 5.96 -0.44 -1.00
N ALA A 49 5.12 0.10 -0.11
CA ALA A 49 3.68 0.18 -0.32
C ALA A 49 3.34 1.04 -1.55
N GLN A 50 4.00 2.19 -1.70
CA GLN A 50 3.80 3.07 -2.85
C GLN A 50 4.12 2.37 -4.17
N GLU A 51 5.26 1.65 -4.24
CA GLU A 51 5.65 0.92 -5.45
C GLU A 51 4.60 -0.14 -5.83
N GLY A 52 4.20 -0.98 -4.88
CA GLY A 52 3.18 -2.00 -5.14
C GLY A 52 1.79 -1.44 -5.46
N ILE A 53 1.39 -0.33 -4.85
CA ILE A 53 0.11 0.31 -5.18
C ILE A 53 0.13 0.85 -6.62
N LEU A 54 1.24 1.43 -7.07
CA LEU A 54 1.36 1.89 -8.46
C LEU A 54 1.28 0.73 -9.45
N GLU A 55 1.93 -0.39 -9.16
CA GLU A 55 1.80 -1.61 -9.97
C GLU A 55 0.35 -2.10 -10.02
N LEU A 56 -0.33 -2.17 -8.87
CA LEU A 56 -1.74 -2.58 -8.79
C LEU A 56 -2.66 -1.64 -9.58
N ILE A 57 -2.40 -0.33 -9.53
CA ILE A 57 -3.16 0.66 -10.30
C ILE A 57 -2.96 0.46 -11.80
N ASP A 58 -1.76 0.11 -12.25
CA ASP A 58 -1.52 -0.18 -13.66
C ASP A 58 -2.23 -1.46 -14.10
N TYR A 59 -2.20 -2.53 -13.29
CA TYR A 59 -3.04 -3.71 -13.54
C TYR A 59 -4.54 -3.39 -13.57
N GLN A 60 -5.03 -2.51 -12.69
CA GLN A 60 -6.42 -2.09 -12.69
C GLN A 60 -6.79 -1.36 -13.98
N LYS A 61 -5.92 -0.46 -14.49
CA LYS A 61 -6.13 0.24 -15.76
C LYS A 61 -6.18 -0.73 -16.93
N ASP A 62 -5.26 -1.70 -16.96
CA ASP A 62 -5.20 -2.72 -18.02
C ASP A 62 -6.48 -3.55 -18.06
N VAL A 63 -6.96 -4.01 -16.91
CA VAL A 63 -8.20 -4.81 -16.79
C VAL A 63 -9.44 -4.00 -17.16
N LEU A 64 -9.50 -2.72 -16.79
CA LEU A 64 -10.67 -1.87 -17.02
C LEU A 64 -10.73 -1.24 -18.42
N GLY A 65 -9.61 -1.20 -19.16
CA GLY A 65 -9.55 -0.75 -20.55
C GLY A 65 -10.20 0.62 -20.78
N PRO A 66 -11.33 0.72 -21.52
CA PRO A 66 -12.04 1.98 -21.74
C PRO A 66 -12.50 2.72 -20.47
N LEU A 67 -12.59 2.02 -19.33
CA LEU A 67 -12.97 2.58 -18.04
C LEU A 67 -11.76 2.97 -17.17
N SER A 68 -10.53 2.86 -17.68
CA SER A 68 -9.29 3.20 -16.96
C SER A 68 -9.30 4.61 -16.36
N TRP A 69 -10.01 5.57 -16.98
CA TRP A 69 -10.19 6.94 -16.47
C TRP A 69 -10.87 7.02 -15.08
N LYS A 70 -11.52 5.93 -14.63
CA LYS A 70 -12.12 5.86 -13.29
C LYS A 70 -11.14 5.45 -12.19
N VAL A 71 -9.98 4.90 -12.55
CA VAL A 71 -9.01 4.35 -11.59
C VAL A 71 -8.20 5.50 -10.97
N GLY A 72 -8.11 5.52 -9.63
CA GLY A 72 -7.28 6.48 -8.91
C GLY A 72 -7.74 7.94 -8.96
N ARG A 73 -8.95 8.22 -9.47
CA ARG A 73 -9.52 9.58 -9.50
C ARG A 73 -9.86 10.07 -8.09
N ILE A 74 -9.60 11.35 -7.87
CA ILE A 74 -10.08 12.07 -6.67
C ILE A 74 -11.44 12.68 -7.04
N PRO A 75 -12.50 12.50 -6.21
CA PRO A 75 -13.81 13.10 -6.43
C PRO A 75 -13.78 14.63 -6.53
#